data_AF-A0A3A0FRI1-F1
#
_entry.id   AF-A0A3A0FRI1-F1
#
_cell.length_a   1.000
_cell.length_b   1.000
_cell.length_c   1.000
_cell.angle_alpha   90.00
_cell.angle_beta   90.00
_cell.angle_gamma   90.00
#
_symmetry.space_group_name_H-M   'P 1'
#
loop_
_entity.id
_entity.type
_entity.pdbx_description
1 polymer ?
#
loop_
_entity_poly.entity_id
_entity_poly.type
_entity_poly.pdbx_seq_one_letter_code
_entity_poly.pdbx_strand_id
1 'polypeptide(L)'
;MKPTRAFLVMAALTLAITVSVLAAGSEHVRAGASLVKGWNNVSYSGGSLAPSEALASIEGKYDAVYRWNAATQTYEVYSPVGPAFGNTLSNIADGDAVWISVTAASATLASTTKTGNVSIAASTFLPTNDLAIYEKSFNQLNPVGTDAASERYYAPVVLPDGATITSMTVAFEAGSGASVQARLDFTPMANGTNAAQIFKLAEVLSSAGASPQTANAFSHTVDNEVNVYFVVVDLIGGAGAKLRGISIAYTGG
;
A
#
# COMPACT_ATOMS: atom_id res chain seq x y z
N MET A 1 82.07 -5.47 -13.46
CA MET A 1 81.37 -4.92 -12.27
C MET A 1 80.12 -4.22 -12.75
N LYS A 2 78.94 -4.81 -12.48
CA LYS A 2 77.62 -4.31 -12.90
C LYS A 2 77.00 -3.49 -11.77
N PRO A 3 76.22 -2.43 -12.05
CA PRO A 3 75.56 -1.63 -11.02
C PRO A 3 74.27 -2.30 -10.52
N THR A 4 74.11 -2.35 -9.20
CA THR A 4 72.92 -2.89 -8.52
C THR A 4 71.87 -1.79 -8.35
N ARG A 5 70.64 -2.08 -8.79
CA ARG A 5 69.49 -1.18 -8.82
C ARG A 5 68.97 -0.84 -7.41
N ALA A 6 68.65 0.42 -7.18
CA ALA A 6 67.89 0.90 -6.01
C ALA A 6 66.45 0.38 -6.08
N PHE A 7 65.99 -0.23 -4.98
CA PHE A 7 64.59 -0.66 -4.81
C PHE A 7 63.81 0.44 -4.08
N LEU A 8 62.77 0.94 -4.74
CA LEU A 8 61.78 1.86 -4.16
C LEU A 8 60.85 1.05 -3.23
N VAL A 9 60.73 1.43 -1.96
CA VAL A 9 59.72 0.88 -1.04
C VAL A 9 58.45 1.72 -1.19
N MET A 10 57.42 1.15 -1.84
CA MET A 10 56.07 1.71 -1.82
C MET A 10 55.40 1.34 -0.49
N ALA A 11 55.09 2.35 0.33
CA ALA A 11 54.23 2.20 1.50
C ALA A 11 52.77 2.05 1.03
N ALA A 12 52.22 0.85 1.13
CA ALA A 12 50.79 0.62 0.93
C ALA A 12 50.01 1.06 2.17
N LEU A 13 49.24 2.13 2.05
CA LEU A 13 48.32 2.61 3.08
C LEU A 13 47.02 1.79 2.97
N THR A 14 46.83 0.80 3.84
CA THR A 14 45.60 0.01 3.93
C THR A 14 44.52 0.80 4.65
N LEU A 15 43.50 1.25 3.92
CA LEU A 15 42.29 1.85 4.47
C LEU A 15 41.35 0.73 4.96
N ALA A 16 41.27 0.53 6.27
CA ALA A 16 40.30 -0.39 6.87
C ALA A 16 38.91 0.28 6.88
N ILE A 17 38.00 -0.18 6.01
CA ILE A 17 36.59 0.19 6.06
C ILE A 17 35.89 -0.79 6.98
N THR A 18 35.60 -0.36 8.21
CA THR A 18 34.70 -1.09 9.11
C THR A 18 33.25 -0.82 8.70
N VAL A 19 32.62 -1.77 8.03
CA VAL A 19 31.16 -1.75 7.80
C VAL A 19 30.50 -2.25 9.08
N SER A 20 29.87 -1.34 9.82
CA SER A 20 29.00 -1.71 10.94
C SER A 20 27.59 -1.89 10.38
N VAL A 21 27.13 -3.13 10.21
CA VAL A 21 25.72 -3.43 9.95
C VAL A 21 25.01 -3.52 11.30
N LEU A 22 24.31 -2.46 11.68
CA LEU A 22 23.24 -2.56 12.67
C LEU A 22 21.96 -2.89 11.90
N ALA A 23 21.53 -4.14 11.96
CA ALA A 23 20.17 -4.51 11.59
C ALA A 23 19.24 -4.00 12.71
N ALA A 24 18.74 -2.78 12.56
CA ALA A 24 17.53 -2.38 13.26
C ALA A 24 16.36 -3.07 12.55
N GLY A 25 15.58 -3.86 13.29
CA GLY A 25 14.28 -4.33 12.81
C GLY A 25 13.43 -3.10 12.50
N SER A 26 13.18 -2.86 11.23
CA SER A 26 12.26 -1.81 10.81
C SER A 26 10.86 -2.32 11.12
N GLU A 27 10.19 -1.73 12.12
CA GLU A 27 8.73 -1.71 12.07
C GLU A 27 8.36 -1.13 10.71
N HIS A 28 7.52 -1.82 9.93
CA HIS A 28 6.95 -1.31 8.67
C HIS A 28 5.95 -0.17 8.98
N VAL A 29 6.45 0.91 9.58
CA VAL A 29 5.80 2.20 9.56
C VAL A 29 6.65 3.05 8.63
N ARG A 30 6.13 3.32 7.44
CA ARG A 30 6.77 4.19 6.45
C ARG A 30 6.72 5.65 6.93
N ALA A 31 7.40 5.95 8.03
CA ALA A 31 7.82 7.29 8.37
C ALA A 31 8.85 7.71 7.31
N GLY A 32 8.76 8.95 6.83
CA GLY A 32 9.51 9.46 5.68
C GLY A 32 11.02 9.15 5.66
N ALA A 33 11.64 9.23 4.48
CA ALA A 33 13.06 8.91 4.33
C ALA A 33 13.94 9.89 5.12
N SER A 34 14.73 9.38 6.06
CA SER A 34 15.72 10.18 6.80
C SER A 34 16.93 10.45 5.92
N LEU A 35 17.22 11.73 5.70
CA LEU A 35 18.32 12.22 4.88
C LEU A 35 19.41 12.80 5.78
N VAL A 36 20.67 12.51 5.44
CA VAL A 36 21.85 13.09 6.10
C VAL A 36 22.45 14.19 5.23
N LYS A 37 23.29 15.05 5.81
CA LYS A 37 24.03 16.05 5.03
C LYS A 37 24.84 15.39 3.90
N GLY A 38 24.73 15.94 2.69
CA GLY A 38 25.40 15.45 1.48
C GLY A 38 24.43 14.77 0.51
N TRP A 39 24.98 13.91 -0.35
CA TRP A 39 24.20 13.20 -1.38
C TRP A 39 23.49 11.98 -0.80
N ASN A 40 22.18 11.93 -0.96
CA ASN A 40 21.34 10.79 -0.60
C ASN A 40 20.63 10.30 -1.86
N ASN A 41 20.63 8.99 -2.09
CA ASN A 41 19.80 8.37 -3.13
C ASN A 41 18.56 7.79 -2.46
N VAL A 42 17.40 8.32 -2.81
CA VAL A 42 16.12 7.91 -2.22
C VAL A 42 15.09 7.65 -3.30
N SER A 43 14.26 6.64 -3.06
CA SER A 43 13.05 6.45 -3.84
C SER A 43 11.99 7.41 -3.36
N TYR A 44 11.52 8.29 -4.24
CA TYR A 44 10.40 9.15 -3.96
C TYR A 44 9.11 8.32 -3.89
N SER A 45 8.23 8.67 -2.96
CA SER A 45 7.00 7.90 -2.73
C SER A 45 5.87 8.84 -2.40
N GLY A 46 5.05 9.08 -3.40
CA GLY A 46 4.61 10.43 -3.70
C GLY A 46 3.69 10.47 -4.90
N GLY A 47 2.69 11.33 -4.92
CA GLY A 47 2.03 11.68 -6.18
C GLY A 47 3.02 12.28 -7.19
N SER A 48 2.71 12.17 -8.48
CA SER A 48 3.50 12.82 -9.53
C SER A 48 3.36 14.33 -9.43
N LEU A 49 4.41 15.01 -8.96
CA LEU A 49 4.40 16.42 -8.62
C LEU A 49 5.62 17.14 -9.17
N ALA A 50 5.54 18.47 -9.30
CA ALA A 50 6.72 19.28 -9.60
C ALA A 50 7.75 19.15 -8.47
N PRO A 51 9.07 19.22 -8.73
CA PRO A 51 10.10 19.03 -7.71
C PRO A 51 9.95 19.92 -6.48
N SER A 52 9.51 21.17 -6.65
CA SER A 52 9.26 22.11 -5.54
C SER A 52 8.14 21.63 -4.60
N GLU A 53 7.10 21.00 -5.15
CA GLU A 53 5.96 20.48 -4.38
C GLU A 53 6.31 19.13 -3.75
N ALA A 54 6.93 18.24 -4.53
CA ALA A 54 7.39 16.93 -4.08
C ALA A 54 8.37 17.01 -2.89
N LEU A 55 9.23 18.03 -2.88
CA LEU A 55 10.27 18.23 -1.87
C LEU A 55 9.95 19.32 -0.85
N ALA A 56 8.70 19.78 -0.78
CA ALA A 56 8.27 20.84 0.14
C ALA A 56 8.60 20.51 1.61
N SER A 57 8.56 19.23 2.00
CA SER A 57 8.91 18.77 3.36
C SER A 57 10.37 19.04 3.76
N ILE A 58 11.25 19.23 2.79
CA ILE A 58 12.68 19.53 2.99
C ILE A 58 13.06 20.88 2.38
N GLU A 59 12.10 21.77 2.11
CA GLU A 59 12.35 23.10 1.55
C GLU A 59 13.42 23.86 2.34
N GLY A 60 14.36 24.48 1.62
CA GLY A 60 15.50 25.20 2.20
C GLY A 60 16.59 24.32 2.82
N LYS A 61 16.47 22.98 2.74
CA LYS A 61 17.47 22.02 3.27
C LYS A 61 18.23 21.27 2.18
N TYR A 62 18.08 21.62 0.92
CA TYR A 62 18.78 21.00 -0.21
C TYR A 62 19.13 22.04 -1.28
N ASP A 63 20.17 21.75 -2.07
CA ASP A 63 20.66 22.64 -3.12
C ASP A 63 20.41 22.10 -4.53
N ALA A 64 20.37 20.77 -4.69
CA ALA A 64 20.20 20.16 -6.00
C ALA A 64 19.61 18.75 -5.92
N VAL A 65 18.89 18.39 -6.97
CA VAL A 65 18.17 17.13 -7.14
C VAL A 65 18.45 16.62 -8.54
N TYR A 66 18.80 15.34 -8.64
CA TYR A 66 19.14 14.68 -9.89
C TYR A 66 18.30 13.42 -10.05
N ARG A 67 17.70 13.23 -11.22
CA ARG A 67 17.02 11.99 -11.62
C ARG A 67 17.67 11.44 -12.88
N TRP A 68 17.91 10.13 -12.92
CA TRP A 68 18.32 9.48 -14.15
C TRP A 68 17.12 9.23 -15.05
N ASN A 69 17.11 9.79 -16.26
CA ASN A 69 16.12 9.47 -17.29
C ASN A 69 16.68 8.35 -18.18
N ALA A 70 16.11 7.15 -18.05
CA ALA A 70 16.54 5.98 -18.80
C ALA A 70 16.26 6.07 -20.30
N ALA A 71 15.23 6.83 -20.72
CA ALA A 71 14.86 6.96 -22.13
C ALA A 71 15.84 7.86 -22.90
N THR A 72 16.28 8.96 -22.29
CA THR A 72 17.25 9.88 -22.89
C THR A 72 18.70 9.58 -22.50
N GLN A 73 18.92 8.67 -21.54
CA GLN A 73 20.22 8.35 -20.95
C GLN A 73 20.95 9.58 -20.41
N THR A 74 20.21 10.49 -19.78
CA THR A 74 20.74 11.73 -19.22
C THR A 74 20.21 11.97 -17.82
N TYR A 75 20.96 12.72 -17.02
CA TYR A 75 20.44 13.26 -15.76
C TYR A 75 19.58 14.49 -16.02
N GLU A 76 18.39 14.48 -15.44
CA GLU A 76 17.55 15.65 -15.30
C GLU A 76 17.82 16.27 -13.93
N VAL A 77 17.90 17.60 -13.89
CA VAL A 77 18.35 18.34 -12.72
C VAL A 77 17.30 19.33 -12.29
N TYR A 78 17.14 19.49 -10.99
CA TYR A 78 16.42 20.59 -10.37
C TYR A 78 17.28 21.19 -9.27
N SER A 79 17.49 22.51 -9.32
CA SER A 79 18.13 23.28 -8.26
C SER A 79 17.30 24.53 -7.96
N PRO A 80 16.84 24.73 -6.71
CA PRO A 80 16.13 25.95 -6.32
C PRO A 80 17.04 27.18 -6.25
N VAL A 81 18.35 26.98 -6.08
CA VAL A 81 19.37 28.06 -6.00
C VAL A 81 20.07 28.33 -7.32
N GLY A 82 19.94 27.41 -8.29
CA GLY A 82 20.54 27.51 -9.62
C GLY A 82 19.72 28.35 -10.60
N PRO A 83 20.30 28.71 -11.77
CA PRO A 83 19.58 29.43 -12.79
C PRO A 83 18.47 28.57 -13.42
N ALA A 84 17.29 29.16 -13.64
CA ALA A 84 16.09 28.45 -14.08
C ALA A 84 16.27 27.66 -15.39
N PHE A 85 17.11 28.12 -16.32
CA PHE A 85 17.36 27.43 -17.59
C PHE A 85 18.08 26.07 -17.41
N GLY A 86 18.73 25.85 -16.26
CA GLY A 86 19.39 24.58 -15.93
C GLY A 86 18.46 23.53 -15.33
N ASN A 87 17.22 23.91 -15.00
CA ASN A 87 16.23 23.00 -14.43
C ASN A 87 15.52 22.24 -15.54
N THR A 88 15.90 20.98 -15.71
CA THR A 88 15.33 20.07 -16.72
C THR A 88 14.39 19.03 -16.11
N LEU A 89 14.47 18.80 -14.79
CA LEU A 89 13.54 17.95 -14.07
C LEU A 89 12.25 18.72 -13.78
N SER A 90 11.18 18.36 -14.48
CA SER A 90 9.87 19.04 -14.40
C SER A 90 8.88 18.33 -13.47
N ASN A 91 9.10 17.05 -13.19
CA ASN A 91 8.17 16.18 -12.45
C ASN A 91 8.93 15.04 -11.78
N ILE A 92 8.58 14.70 -10.54
CA ILE A 92 9.05 13.52 -9.82
C ILE A 92 7.84 12.61 -9.59
N ALA A 93 7.90 11.38 -10.11
CA ALA A 93 6.83 10.40 -10.03
C ALA A 93 7.05 9.38 -8.92
N ASP A 94 5.98 8.75 -8.45
CA ASP A 94 6.04 7.65 -7.48
C ASP A 94 7.04 6.58 -7.95
N GLY A 95 7.95 6.17 -7.07
CA GLY A 95 8.97 5.16 -7.36
C GLY A 95 10.22 5.69 -8.06
N ASP A 96 10.28 6.96 -8.47
CA ASP A 96 11.50 7.54 -9.04
C ASP A 96 12.65 7.51 -8.02
N ALA A 97 13.81 7.02 -8.44
CA ALA A 97 15.05 7.14 -7.68
C ALA A 97 15.69 8.51 -7.94
N VAL A 98 15.76 9.34 -6.90
CA VAL A 98 16.31 10.70 -6.96
C VAL A 98 17.51 10.85 -6.04
N TRP A 99 18.53 11.51 -6.55
CA TRP A 99 19.70 11.95 -5.79
C TRP A 99 19.46 13.36 -5.27
N ILE A 100 19.49 13.54 -3.95
CA ILE A 100 19.25 14.83 -3.29
C ILE A 100 20.52 15.24 -2.55
N SER A 101 21.02 16.44 -2.85
CA SER A 101 22.12 17.06 -2.11
C SER A 101 21.56 17.90 -0.96
N VAL A 102 21.54 17.32 0.24
CA VAL A 102 21.03 17.93 1.47
C VAL A 102 22.11 18.77 2.14
N THR A 103 21.77 19.99 2.51
CA THR A 103 22.69 20.93 3.18
C THR A 103 22.56 20.93 4.70
N ALA A 104 21.37 20.63 5.21
CA ALA A 104 21.10 20.49 6.63
C ALA A 104 21.76 19.24 7.22
N ALA A 105 22.04 19.24 8.53
CA ALA A 105 22.61 18.07 9.23
C ALA A 105 21.71 16.83 9.12
N SER A 106 20.39 17.03 9.15
CA SER A 106 19.36 16.01 8.95
C SER A 106 18.11 16.62 8.33
N ALA A 107 17.43 15.86 7.47
CA ALA A 107 16.13 16.20 6.93
C ALA A 107 15.26 14.93 6.82
N THR A 108 13.95 15.07 6.76
CA THR A 108 13.03 13.95 6.57
C THR A 108 12.17 14.25 5.35
N LEU A 109 12.34 13.47 4.29
CA LEU A 109 11.48 13.56 3.13
C LEU A 109 10.15 12.87 3.44
N ALA A 110 9.06 13.65 3.45
CA ALA A 110 7.73 13.09 3.66
C ALA A 110 7.39 12.11 2.53
N SER A 111 6.88 10.94 2.89
CA SER A 111 6.21 10.05 1.94
C SER A 111 4.74 10.46 1.90
N THR A 112 4.15 10.69 0.73
CA THR A 112 2.69 10.75 0.68
C THR A 112 2.16 9.33 0.79
N THR A 113 1.22 9.13 1.68
CA THR A 113 0.59 7.83 1.86
C THR A 113 -0.22 7.50 0.60
N LYS A 114 0.19 6.46 -0.13
CA LYS A 114 -0.48 6.03 -1.36
C LYS A 114 -1.91 5.62 -1.06
N THR A 115 -2.91 6.28 -1.66
CA THR A 115 -4.30 5.84 -1.58
C THR A 115 -4.60 4.85 -2.70
N GLY A 116 -5.31 3.78 -2.39
CA GLY A 116 -5.73 2.82 -3.40
C GLY A 116 -7.03 2.13 -3.04
N ASN A 117 -7.56 1.39 -4.01
CA ASN A 117 -8.76 0.57 -3.85
C ASN A 117 -8.46 -0.86 -4.28
N VAL A 118 -8.88 -1.82 -3.46
CA VAL A 118 -8.98 -3.24 -3.85
C VAL A 118 -10.43 -3.52 -4.24
N SER A 119 -10.65 -3.97 -5.47
CA SER A 119 -11.99 -4.31 -5.97
C SER A 119 -12.18 -5.81 -6.00
N ILE A 120 -13.28 -6.28 -5.42
CA ILE A 120 -13.65 -7.68 -5.25
C ILE A 120 -14.94 -7.91 -6.04
N ALA A 121 -14.86 -8.77 -7.05
CA ALA A 121 -16.03 -9.14 -7.84
C ALA A 121 -16.97 -10.05 -7.03
N ALA A 122 -18.29 -9.90 -7.19
CA ALA A 122 -19.25 -10.84 -6.57
C ALA A 122 -18.98 -12.30 -6.97
N SER A 123 -18.37 -12.52 -8.14
CA SER A 123 -17.97 -13.82 -8.64
C SER A 123 -16.78 -14.47 -7.92
N THR A 124 -16.13 -13.85 -6.94
CA THR A 124 -15.10 -14.55 -6.14
C THR A 124 -15.65 -15.20 -4.86
N PHE A 125 -16.88 -14.88 -4.47
CA PHE A 125 -17.48 -15.37 -3.25
C PHE A 125 -17.90 -16.84 -3.40
N LEU A 126 -17.70 -17.59 -2.32
CA LEU A 126 -18.08 -19.00 -2.17
C LEU A 126 -19.03 -19.13 -0.98
N PRO A 127 -20.03 -20.02 -1.05
CA PRO A 127 -20.91 -20.28 0.08
C PRO A 127 -20.16 -20.95 1.23
N THR A 128 -20.65 -20.76 2.45
CA THR A 128 -20.10 -21.41 3.65
C THR A 128 -20.51 -22.88 3.77
N ASN A 129 -21.53 -23.30 3.03
CA ASN A 129 -22.11 -24.63 3.09
C ASN A 129 -22.18 -25.25 1.69
N ASP A 130 -21.78 -26.51 1.57
CA ASP A 130 -21.81 -27.26 0.31
C ASP A 130 -23.25 -27.51 -0.20
N LEU A 131 -24.25 -27.40 0.68
CA LEU A 131 -25.67 -27.52 0.32
C LEU A 131 -26.27 -26.20 -0.20
N ALA A 132 -25.49 -25.12 -0.28
CA ALA A 132 -25.98 -23.83 -0.74
C ALA A 132 -26.43 -23.89 -2.21
N ILE A 133 -27.60 -23.32 -2.49
CA ILE A 133 -28.16 -23.16 -3.83
C ILE A 133 -28.16 -21.68 -4.18
N TYR A 134 -27.34 -21.31 -5.15
CA TYR A 134 -27.09 -19.91 -5.50
C TYR A 134 -26.86 -19.74 -7.00
N GLU A 135 -27.11 -18.53 -7.48
CA GLU A 135 -26.77 -18.09 -8.82
C GLU A 135 -25.58 -17.15 -8.79
N LYS A 136 -24.71 -17.30 -9.78
CA LYS A 136 -23.47 -16.55 -9.89
C LYS A 136 -23.22 -16.16 -11.34
N SER A 137 -23.00 -14.87 -11.56
CA SER A 137 -22.57 -14.30 -12.83
C SER A 137 -21.32 -13.45 -12.62
N PHE A 138 -20.81 -12.80 -13.67
CA PHE A 138 -19.59 -11.98 -13.59
C PHE A 138 -19.66 -10.90 -12.51
N ASN A 139 -20.80 -10.23 -12.38
CA ASN A 139 -21.01 -9.08 -11.49
C ASN A 139 -22.22 -9.27 -10.56
N GLN A 140 -22.65 -10.51 -10.32
CA GLN A 140 -23.78 -10.81 -9.46
C GLN A 140 -23.57 -12.13 -8.71
N LEU A 141 -23.98 -12.13 -7.45
CA LEU A 141 -24.18 -13.33 -6.64
C LEU A 141 -25.48 -13.18 -5.86
N ASN A 142 -26.32 -14.22 -5.84
CA ASN A 142 -27.53 -14.26 -5.03
C ASN A 142 -27.92 -15.70 -4.66
N PRO A 143 -28.49 -15.93 -3.47
CA PRO A 143 -29.15 -17.19 -3.15
C PRO A 143 -30.36 -17.40 -4.08
N VAL A 144 -30.73 -18.64 -4.35
CA VAL A 144 -31.98 -18.97 -5.05
C VAL A 144 -33.13 -19.06 -4.07
N GLY A 145 -32.91 -19.69 -2.91
CA GLY A 145 -33.88 -19.87 -1.84
C GLY A 145 -33.56 -19.04 -0.59
N THR A 146 -34.40 -19.19 0.45
CA THR A 146 -34.24 -18.55 1.77
C THR A 146 -33.72 -19.52 2.82
N ASP A 147 -33.08 -20.61 2.41
CA ASP A 147 -32.49 -21.58 3.32
C ASP A 147 -31.20 -21.02 3.93
N ALA A 148 -31.01 -21.25 5.22
CA ALA A 148 -29.86 -20.71 5.95
C ALA A 148 -28.50 -21.15 5.38
N ALA A 149 -28.44 -22.28 4.68
CA ALA A 149 -27.21 -22.76 4.04
C ALA A 149 -26.77 -21.85 2.88
N SER A 150 -27.72 -21.21 2.19
CA SER A 150 -27.49 -20.34 1.03
C SER A 150 -27.31 -18.86 1.37
N GLU A 151 -27.42 -18.46 2.64
CA GLU A 151 -27.39 -17.03 3.00
C GLU A 151 -25.97 -16.48 3.17
N ARG A 152 -24.97 -17.31 3.55
CA ARG A 152 -23.63 -16.81 3.92
C ARG A 152 -22.53 -17.21 2.94
N TYR A 153 -21.75 -16.21 2.53
CA TYR A 153 -20.64 -16.34 1.59
C TYR A 153 -19.37 -15.68 2.12
N TYR A 154 -18.22 -16.15 1.65
CA TYR A 154 -16.90 -15.59 1.98
C TYR A 154 -16.00 -15.48 0.74
N ALA A 155 -15.06 -14.53 0.77
CA ALA A 155 -13.98 -14.42 -0.20
C ALA A 155 -12.70 -13.95 0.51
N PRO A 156 -11.54 -14.59 0.26
CA PRO A 156 -10.27 -14.07 0.74
C PRO A 156 -9.96 -12.75 0.03
N VAL A 157 -9.25 -11.84 0.71
CA VAL A 157 -8.75 -10.60 0.12
C VAL A 157 -7.28 -10.43 0.43
N VAL A 158 -6.51 -10.05 -0.58
CA VAL A 158 -5.11 -9.66 -0.41
C VAL A 158 -5.07 -8.15 -0.38
N LEU A 159 -4.68 -7.60 0.77
CA LEU A 159 -4.49 -6.17 0.99
C LEU A 159 -2.99 -5.88 1.00
N PRO A 160 -2.53 -4.71 0.53
CA PRO A 160 -1.10 -4.39 0.57
C PRO A 160 -0.58 -4.38 2.02
N ASP A 161 0.58 -5.00 2.23
CA ASP A 161 1.21 -5.06 3.55
C ASP A 161 1.57 -3.66 4.06
N GLY A 162 1.35 -3.37 5.35
CA GLY A 162 1.56 -2.04 5.94
C GLY A 162 0.50 -0.99 5.56
N ALA A 163 -0.50 -1.33 4.72
CA ALA A 163 -1.58 -0.40 4.38
C ALA A 163 -2.54 -0.21 5.57
N THR A 164 -3.07 1.00 5.72
CA THR A 164 -4.15 1.30 6.65
C THR A 164 -5.48 1.31 5.90
N ILE A 165 -6.43 0.49 6.33
CA ILE A 165 -7.76 0.44 5.71
C ILE A 165 -8.57 1.67 6.13
N THR A 166 -9.23 2.32 5.18
CA THR A 166 -9.98 3.56 5.43
C THR A 166 -11.48 3.36 5.34
N SER A 167 -11.96 2.63 4.34
CA SER A 167 -13.39 2.35 4.17
C SER A 167 -13.65 1.13 3.31
N MET A 168 -14.87 0.61 3.41
CA MET A 168 -15.40 -0.43 2.54
C MET A 168 -16.70 0.04 1.90
N THR A 169 -16.79 -0.08 0.59
CA THR A 169 -17.99 0.20 -0.21
C THR A 169 -18.56 -1.09 -0.76
N VAL A 170 -19.86 -1.29 -0.58
CA VAL A 170 -20.58 -2.50 -1.01
C VAL A 170 -21.69 -2.09 -1.96
N ALA A 171 -21.66 -2.66 -3.16
CA ALA A 171 -22.71 -2.50 -4.15
C ALA A 171 -23.62 -3.74 -4.11
N PHE A 172 -24.91 -3.51 -3.88
CA PHE A 172 -25.91 -4.57 -3.72
C PHE A 172 -27.29 -4.17 -4.26
N GLU A 173 -28.21 -5.12 -4.28
CA GLU A 173 -29.65 -4.94 -4.50
C GLU A 173 -30.37 -5.70 -3.37
N ALA A 174 -31.31 -5.03 -2.70
CA ALA A 174 -32.12 -5.63 -1.65
C ALA A 174 -33.60 -5.33 -1.94
N GLY A 175 -34.31 -6.35 -2.41
CA GLY A 175 -35.76 -6.30 -2.63
C GLY A 175 -36.56 -6.29 -1.32
N SER A 176 -37.89 -6.24 -1.43
CA SER A 176 -38.78 -6.29 -0.26
C SER A 176 -38.56 -7.58 0.54
N GLY A 177 -38.29 -7.46 1.84
CA GLY A 177 -38.01 -8.61 2.71
C GLY A 177 -36.61 -9.20 2.58
N ALA A 178 -35.76 -8.64 1.73
CA ALA A 178 -34.37 -9.06 1.56
C ALA A 178 -33.41 -8.09 2.26
N SER A 179 -32.25 -8.59 2.69
CA SER A 179 -31.19 -7.74 3.23
C SER A 179 -29.81 -8.24 2.83
N VAL A 180 -28.87 -7.31 2.73
CA VAL A 180 -27.47 -7.58 2.44
C VAL A 180 -26.63 -7.02 3.57
N GLN A 181 -25.85 -7.86 4.21
CA GLN A 181 -24.82 -7.46 5.17
C GLN A 181 -23.47 -7.91 4.66
N ALA A 182 -22.47 -7.05 4.74
CA ALA A 182 -21.12 -7.36 4.31
C ALA A 182 -20.14 -6.84 5.34
N ARG A 183 -19.12 -7.65 5.64
CA ARG A 183 -18.07 -7.32 6.61
C ARG A 183 -16.70 -7.63 6.07
N LEU A 184 -15.77 -6.71 6.25
CA LEU A 184 -14.35 -7.00 6.13
C LEU A 184 -13.86 -7.44 7.50
N ASP A 185 -13.37 -8.67 7.58
CA ASP A 185 -12.90 -9.29 8.81
C ASP A 185 -11.44 -9.76 8.62
N PHE A 186 -10.70 -9.92 9.72
CA PHE A 186 -9.39 -10.58 9.73
C PHE A 186 -9.28 -11.58 10.87
N THR A 187 -8.39 -12.54 10.71
CA THR A 187 -8.03 -13.49 11.76
C THR A 187 -6.51 -13.67 11.79
N PRO A 188 -5.90 -13.76 12.99
CA PRO A 188 -4.51 -14.18 13.09
C PRO A 188 -4.30 -15.59 12.53
N MET A 189 -3.17 -15.82 11.88
CA MET A 189 -2.65 -17.11 11.42
C MET A 189 -2.10 -17.96 12.60
N ALA A 190 -2.73 -17.86 13.77
CA ALA A 190 -2.37 -18.66 14.92
C ALA A 190 -2.97 -20.07 14.81
N ASN A 191 -2.32 -21.04 15.45
CA ASN A 191 -2.86 -22.41 15.57
C ASN A 191 -4.11 -22.42 16.45
N GLY A 192 -5.30 -22.28 15.87
CA GLY A 192 -6.57 -22.38 16.58
C GLY A 192 -7.81 -22.18 15.69
N THR A 193 -8.91 -22.83 16.04
CA THR A 193 -10.17 -22.85 15.26
C THR A 193 -11.28 -22.04 15.94
N ASN A 194 -10.95 -20.95 16.64
CA ASN A 194 -11.93 -20.24 17.45
C ASN A 194 -12.50 -19.02 16.71
N ALA A 195 -13.80 -19.01 16.46
CA ALA A 195 -14.52 -17.85 15.90
C ALA A 195 -14.36 -16.57 16.73
N ALA A 196 -13.97 -16.70 18.01
CA ALA A 196 -13.61 -15.58 18.88
C ALA A 196 -12.36 -14.78 18.42
N GLN A 197 -11.63 -15.29 17.42
CA GLN A 197 -10.44 -14.63 16.87
C GLN A 197 -10.71 -13.94 15.52
N ILE A 198 -11.98 -13.81 15.12
CA ILE A 198 -12.39 -13.04 13.95
C ILE A 198 -12.67 -11.61 14.39
N PHE A 199 -11.88 -10.69 13.87
CA PHE A 199 -11.97 -9.27 14.19
C PHE A 199 -12.55 -8.49 13.02
N LYS A 200 -13.53 -7.63 13.30
CA LYS A 200 -14.24 -6.82 12.31
C LYS A 200 -13.48 -5.54 12.02
N LEU A 201 -13.28 -5.23 10.74
CA LEU A 201 -12.66 -3.99 10.28
C LEU A 201 -13.67 -3.00 9.69
N ALA A 202 -14.68 -3.48 8.96
CA ALA A 202 -15.72 -2.63 8.41
C ALA A 202 -17.01 -3.42 8.24
N GLU A 203 -18.16 -2.75 8.29
CA GLU A 203 -19.46 -3.38 8.10
C GLU A 203 -20.43 -2.46 7.39
N VAL A 204 -21.10 -3.02 6.38
CA VAL A 204 -22.16 -2.38 5.61
C VAL A 204 -23.44 -3.20 5.76
N LEU A 205 -24.56 -2.53 6.02
CA LEU A 205 -25.88 -3.13 6.11
C LEU A 205 -26.86 -2.40 5.19
N SER A 206 -27.57 -3.15 4.35
CA SER A 206 -28.54 -2.58 3.40
C SER A 206 -29.67 -1.78 4.04
N SER A 207 -29.94 -1.99 5.33
CA SER A 207 -30.93 -1.21 6.09
C SER A 207 -30.49 0.23 6.35
N ALA A 208 -29.20 0.56 6.16
CA ALA A 208 -28.67 1.90 6.41
C ALA A 208 -28.95 2.90 5.28
N GLY A 209 -29.54 2.48 4.14
CA GLY A 209 -29.78 3.34 2.99
C GLY A 209 -29.61 2.65 1.63
N ALA A 210 -29.67 3.46 0.55
CA ALA A 210 -29.57 2.97 -0.82
C ALA A 210 -28.15 2.52 -1.19
N SER A 211 -28.05 1.57 -2.12
CA SER A 211 -26.80 1.06 -2.68
C SER A 211 -26.21 2.02 -3.75
N PRO A 212 -24.88 2.11 -3.91
CA PRO A 212 -23.85 1.48 -3.06
C PRO A 212 -23.71 2.19 -1.72
N GLN A 213 -23.28 1.46 -0.70
CA GLN A 213 -23.07 2.03 0.64
C GLN A 213 -21.62 1.90 1.06
N THR A 214 -21.13 2.93 1.73
CA THR A 214 -19.77 3.01 2.25
C THR A 214 -19.79 3.08 3.77
N ALA A 215 -18.97 2.25 4.40
CA ALA A 215 -18.70 2.31 5.83
C ALA A 215 -17.22 2.62 6.08
N ASN A 216 -16.96 3.47 7.07
CA ASN A 216 -15.60 3.71 7.53
C ASN A 216 -15.06 2.45 8.21
N ALA A 217 -13.77 2.19 8.00
CA ALA A 217 -13.10 1.09 8.68
C ALA A 217 -12.65 1.52 10.09
N PHE A 218 -12.61 0.55 11.00
CA PHE A 218 -11.86 0.68 12.24
C PHE A 218 -10.37 0.77 11.91
N SER A 219 -9.64 1.57 12.70
CA SER A 219 -8.21 1.76 12.49
C SER A 219 -7.48 0.42 12.60
N HIS A 220 -6.82 0.03 11.52
CA HIS A 220 -6.07 -1.22 11.41
C HIS A 220 -4.99 -1.08 10.35
N THR A 221 -3.79 -1.54 10.68
CA THR A 221 -2.67 -1.67 9.75
C THR A 221 -2.58 -3.12 9.30
N VAL A 222 -2.57 -3.32 7.99
CA VAL A 222 -2.45 -4.63 7.38
C VAL A 222 -1.08 -5.21 7.72
N ASP A 223 -1.10 -6.34 8.39
CA ASP A 223 0.06 -7.21 8.58
C ASP A 223 -0.29 -8.57 7.98
N ASN A 224 0.33 -8.88 6.85
CA ASN A 224 0.14 -10.14 6.12
C ASN A 224 1.05 -11.27 6.61
N GLU A 225 2.01 -10.99 7.51
CA GLU A 225 2.87 -12.03 8.08
C GLU A 225 2.11 -12.84 9.15
N VAL A 226 1.19 -12.17 9.85
CA VAL A 226 0.48 -12.79 10.98
C VAL A 226 -1.04 -12.86 10.82
N ASN A 227 -1.65 -12.22 9.82
CA ASN A 227 -3.11 -12.24 9.64
C ASN A 227 -3.54 -12.62 8.22
N VAL A 228 -4.74 -13.21 8.14
CA VAL A 228 -5.48 -13.38 6.88
C VAL A 228 -6.71 -12.48 6.90
N TYR A 229 -6.97 -11.83 5.77
CA TYR A 229 -8.10 -10.94 5.57
C TYR A 229 -9.11 -11.60 4.63
N PHE A 230 -10.38 -11.42 4.95
CA PHE A 230 -11.48 -11.96 4.15
C PHE A 230 -12.74 -11.12 4.32
N VAL A 231 -13.60 -11.20 3.31
CA VAL A 231 -14.90 -10.54 3.33
C VAL A 231 -15.97 -11.59 3.52
N VAL A 232 -16.89 -11.35 4.45
CA VAL A 232 -18.08 -12.16 4.68
C VAL A 232 -19.29 -11.38 4.20
N VAL A 233 -20.19 -12.06 3.48
CA VAL A 233 -21.45 -11.47 3.01
C VAL A 233 -22.61 -12.38 3.38
N ASP A 234 -23.60 -11.81 4.04
CA ASP A 234 -24.89 -12.42 4.33
C ASP A 234 -25.95 -11.83 3.38
N LEU A 235 -26.52 -12.69 2.52
CA LEU A 235 -27.58 -12.39 1.56
C LEU A 235 -28.87 -13.07 2.04
N ILE A 236 -29.70 -12.33 2.76
CA ILE A 236 -30.89 -12.85 3.46
C ILE A 236 -32.14 -12.52 2.65
N GLY A 237 -33.08 -13.45 2.55
CA GLY A 237 -34.34 -13.25 1.81
C GLY A 237 -34.31 -13.69 0.34
N GLY A 238 -33.36 -14.58 -0.01
CA GLY A 238 -33.33 -15.27 -1.30
C GLY A 238 -32.93 -14.41 -2.49
N ALA A 239 -33.52 -14.66 -3.66
CA ALA A 239 -33.15 -13.98 -4.92
C ALA A 239 -33.33 -12.44 -4.91
N GLY A 240 -34.02 -11.90 -3.90
CA GLY A 240 -34.13 -10.46 -3.66
C GLY A 240 -32.85 -9.83 -3.07
N ALA A 241 -31.94 -10.61 -2.49
CA ALA A 241 -30.65 -10.15 -1.98
C ALA A 241 -29.54 -10.47 -2.98
N LYS A 242 -28.99 -9.45 -3.62
CA LYS A 242 -27.94 -9.62 -4.65
C LYS A 242 -26.72 -8.79 -4.30
N LEU A 243 -25.55 -9.43 -4.32
CA LEU A 243 -24.26 -8.74 -4.26
C LEU A 243 -23.80 -8.38 -5.69
N ARG A 244 -23.30 -7.17 -5.90
CA ARG A 244 -22.70 -6.72 -7.17
C ARG A 244 -21.18 -6.70 -7.12
N GLY A 245 -20.63 -6.27 -5.99
CA GLY A 245 -19.19 -6.21 -5.76
C GLY A 245 -18.85 -5.37 -4.53
N ILE A 246 -17.58 -5.42 -4.14
CA ILE A 246 -17.07 -4.73 -2.95
C ILE A 246 -15.78 -4.02 -3.33
N SER A 247 -15.59 -2.80 -2.82
CA SER A 247 -14.33 -2.06 -2.93
C SER A 247 -13.84 -1.71 -1.53
N ILE A 248 -12.55 -1.92 -1.27
CA ILE A 248 -11.89 -1.58 -0.01
C ILE A 248 -10.88 -0.49 -0.31
N ALA A 249 -11.08 0.68 0.28
CA ALA A 249 -10.14 1.79 0.19
C ALA A 249 -9.09 1.69 1.29
N TYR A 250 -7.86 2.03 0.96
CA TYR A 250 -6.74 2.01 1.88
C TYR A 250 -5.79 3.18 1.59
N THR A 251 -4.93 3.44 2.57
CA THR A 251 -3.85 4.42 2.52
C THR A 251 -2.57 3.71 2.98
N GLY A 252 -1.49 3.79 2.22
CA GLY A 252 -0.21 3.16 2.52
C GLY A 252 -0.11 1.79 1.85
N GLY A 253 1.01 1.11 2.07
CA GLY A 253 1.38 -0.10 1.33
C GLY A 253 2.55 0.12 0.39
#